data_AF-A0A1G9AC67-F1
#
_entry.id   AF-A0A1G9AC67-F1
#
_cell.length_a   1.000
_cell.length_b   1.000
_cell.length_c   1.000
_cell.angle_alpha   90.00
_cell.angle_beta   90.00
_cell.angle_gamma   90.00
#
_symmetry.space_group_name_H-M   'P 1'
#
loop_
_entity.id
_entity.type
_entity.pdbx_description
1 polymer ?
#
loop_
_entity_poly.entity_id
_entity_poly.type
_entity_poly.pdbx_seq_one_letter_code
_entity_poly.pdbx_strand_id
1 'polypeptide(L)'
;MELREVNTVPSTPPLPRSAPDLPRSVPGPPPSPHSPKVEPHQTGVIDTEFLKIAPERFNTVIAYVDEDRPGWIADIPWGELLDVAGLLVFITHCRGDDLGARNLREGVTDTARDAGLTQLDRIALFAVPPRTHADLLVFLRPLPSTKGRLR
;
A
#
# COMPACT_ATOMS: atom_id res chain seq x y z
N MET A 1 -53.32 12.53 -55.09
CA MET A 1 -53.03 12.91 -53.70
C MET A 1 -51.53 13.11 -53.62
N GLU A 2 -51.09 14.36 -53.80
CA GLU A 2 -49.69 14.76 -53.60
C GLU A 2 -49.74 16.14 -52.95
N LEU A 3 -49.15 16.27 -51.76
CA LEU A 3 -48.93 17.55 -51.10
C LEU A 3 -47.44 17.63 -50.78
N ARG A 4 -46.78 18.56 -51.47
CA ARG A 4 -45.37 18.91 -51.29
C ARG A 4 -45.22 19.81 -50.07
N GLU A 5 -44.28 19.46 -49.21
CA GLU A 5 -43.88 20.22 -48.03
C GLU A 5 -43.12 21.49 -48.44
N VAL A 6 -43.53 22.62 -47.86
CA VAL A 6 -42.85 23.92 -47.97
C VAL A 6 -42.08 24.17 -46.69
N ASN A 7 -40.75 24.18 -46.83
CA ASN A 7 -39.79 24.61 -45.80
C ASN A 7 -40.11 26.03 -45.30
N THR A 8 -40.22 26.19 -43.99
CA THR A 8 -40.27 27.52 -43.34
C THR A 8 -39.19 27.59 -42.25
N VAL A 9 -38.26 28.51 -42.42
CA VAL A 9 -37.21 28.90 -41.46
C VAL A 9 -37.78 29.95 -40.48
N PRO A 10 -37.34 30.00 -39.21
CA PRO A 10 -37.40 31.23 -38.43
C PRO A 10 -36.01 31.81 -38.16
N SER A 11 -35.96 33.14 -38.32
CA SER A 11 -34.81 34.03 -38.27
C SER A 11 -34.26 34.30 -36.86
N THR A 12 -32.94 34.48 -36.79
CA THR A 12 -32.17 34.88 -35.60
C THR A 12 -32.31 36.39 -35.31
N PRO A 13 -32.44 36.84 -34.05
CA PRO A 13 -32.30 38.25 -33.66
C PRO A 13 -30.83 38.67 -33.41
N PRO A 14 -30.50 39.97 -33.44
CA PRO A 14 -29.13 40.47 -33.59
C PRO A 14 -28.33 40.58 -32.27
N LEU A 15 -27.01 40.45 -32.40
CA LEU A 15 -26.00 40.61 -31.33
C LEU A 15 -25.78 42.09 -30.96
N PRO A 16 -25.63 42.44 -29.67
CA PRO A 16 -24.97 43.68 -29.26
C PRO A 16 -23.44 43.50 -29.20
N ARG A 17 -22.74 44.57 -29.60
CA ARG A 17 -21.29 44.70 -29.76
C ARG A 17 -20.54 44.84 -28.42
N SER A 18 -19.30 44.34 -28.46
CA SER A 18 -18.11 44.77 -27.72
C SER A 18 -17.97 44.35 -26.24
N ALA A 19 -17.24 43.25 -26.03
CA ALA A 19 -16.45 43.00 -24.82
C ALA A 19 -14.97 43.35 -25.12
N PRO A 20 -14.18 43.82 -24.14
CA PRO A 20 -12.82 44.31 -24.35
C PRO A 20 -11.85 43.19 -24.77
N ASP A 21 -10.88 43.55 -25.61
CA ASP A 21 -9.80 42.69 -26.09
C ASP A 21 -9.05 42.03 -24.92
N LEU A 22 -9.31 40.74 -24.70
CA LEU A 22 -8.43 39.88 -23.92
C LEU A 22 -7.23 39.51 -24.80
N PRO A 23 -5.98 39.61 -24.30
CA PRO A 23 -4.82 39.17 -25.05
C PRO A 23 -4.96 37.67 -25.36
N ARG A 24 -4.90 37.31 -26.65
CA ARG A 24 -4.89 35.92 -27.09
C ARG A 24 -3.68 35.22 -26.48
N SER A 25 -3.92 34.40 -25.45
CA SER A 25 -2.94 33.44 -24.97
C SER A 25 -2.61 32.48 -26.10
N VAL A 26 -1.40 32.58 -26.62
CA VAL A 26 -0.82 31.57 -27.50
C VAL A 26 -0.78 30.25 -26.72
N PRO A 27 -1.24 29.12 -27.26
CA PRO A 27 -1.06 27.83 -26.60
C PRO A 27 0.44 27.55 -26.52
N GLY A 28 1.01 27.65 -25.32
CA GLY A 28 2.32 27.10 -25.02
C GLY A 28 2.29 25.58 -25.15
N PRO A 29 3.42 24.92 -25.42
CA PRO A 29 3.48 23.47 -25.47
C PRO A 29 2.94 22.88 -24.15
N PRO A 30 2.26 21.73 -24.18
CA PRO A 30 1.76 21.10 -22.97
C PRO A 30 2.93 20.87 -22.00
N PRO A 31 2.72 21.07 -20.68
CA PRO A 31 3.77 20.79 -19.71
C PRO A 31 4.22 19.34 -19.89
N SER A 32 5.53 19.14 -20.04
CA SER A 32 6.11 17.80 -20.15
C SER A 32 5.61 16.94 -18.99
N PRO A 33 5.20 15.68 -19.22
CA PRO A 33 4.78 14.82 -18.14
C PRO A 33 5.93 14.71 -17.15
N HIS A 34 5.73 15.24 -15.94
CA HIS A 34 6.64 14.97 -14.85
C HIS A 34 6.55 13.47 -14.60
N SER A 35 7.51 12.71 -15.14
CA SER A 35 7.74 11.35 -14.68
C SER A 35 7.90 11.43 -13.17
N PRO A 36 7.07 10.74 -12.36
CA PRO A 36 7.28 10.73 -10.93
C PRO A 36 8.72 10.31 -10.71
N LYS A 37 9.51 11.19 -10.09
CA LYS A 37 10.86 10.87 -9.70
C LYS A 37 10.71 9.78 -8.65
N VAL A 38 10.78 8.53 -9.09
CA VAL A 38 10.93 7.39 -8.19
C VAL A 38 12.29 7.59 -7.57
N GLU A 39 12.33 8.26 -6.42
CA GLU A 39 13.49 8.17 -5.58
C GLU A 39 13.67 6.68 -5.31
N PRO A 40 14.84 6.10 -5.66
CA PRO A 40 15.09 4.72 -5.26
C PRO A 40 14.90 4.71 -3.75
N HIS A 41 14.00 3.86 -3.26
CA HIS A 41 13.89 3.59 -1.83
C HIS A 41 15.32 3.45 -1.35
N GLN A 42 15.77 4.39 -0.49
CA GLN A 42 17.08 4.26 0.09
C GLN A 42 17.08 2.88 0.73
N THR A 43 17.86 1.96 0.17
CA THR A 43 18.35 0.80 0.90
C THR A 43 19.27 1.36 1.97
N GLY A 44 18.70 2.09 2.92
CA GLY A 44 19.30 2.33 4.19
C GLY A 44 19.51 0.94 4.76
N VAL A 45 20.75 0.64 5.12
CA VAL A 45 21.03 -0.44 6.05
C VAL A 45 20.02 -0.25 7.18
N ILE A 46 19.10 -1.21 7.35
CA ILE A 46 18.20 -1.19 8.50
C ILE A 46 19.14 -1.24 9.69
N ASP A 47 19.23 -0.15 10.42
CA ASP A 47 19.99 -0.10 11.67
C ASP A 47 19.24 -0.95 12.68
N THR A 48 19.48 -2.26 12.64
CA THR A 48 18.89 -3.23 13.56
C THR A 48 19.42 -3.01 14.98
N GLU A 49 20.56 -2.33 15.14
CA GLU A 49 21.07 -1.94 16.45
C GLU A 49 20.19 -0.85 17.08
N PHE A 50 19.73 0.14 16.30
CA PHE A 50 18.73 1.11 16.78
C PHE A 50 17.46 0.42 17.29
N LEU A 51 16.99 -0.61 16.58
CA LEU A 51 15.79 -1.37 16.97
C LEU A 51 16.01 -2.20 18.26
N LYS A 52 17.23 -2.68 18.51
CA LYS A 52 17.59 -3.37 19.77
C LYS A 52 17.72 -2.41 20.96
N ILE A 53 18.06 -1.15 20.69
CA ILE A 53 18.34 -0.13 21.72
C ILE A 53 17.11 0.76 21.98
N ALA A 54 16.03 0.63 21.18
CA ALA A 54 14.81 1.41 21.33
C ALA A 54 14.25 1.27 22.77
N PRO A 55 14.16 2.36 23.55
CA PRO A 55 13.72 2.31 24.94
C PRO A 55 12.22 2.06 25.09
N GLU A 56 11.45 2.29 24.02
CA GLU A 56 10.00 2.16 24.01
C GLU A 56 9.56 1.02 23.09
N ARG A 57 8.65 0.18 23.59
CA ARG A 57 8.01 -0.88 22.82
C ARG A 57 6.81 -0.33 22.06
N PHE A 58 6.52 -0.91 20.91
CA PHE A 58 5.43 -0.50 20.04
C PHE A 58 4.16 -1.32 20.28
N ASN A 59 3.01 -0.66 20.38
CA ASN A 59 1.71 -1.33 20.38
C ASN A 59 1.37 -1.93 19.02
N THR A 60 1.92 -1.38 17.94
CA THR A 60 1.70 -1.88 16.58
C THR A 60 2.92 -1.60 15.71
N VAL A 61 3.35 -2.62 14.98
CA VAL A 61 4.40 -2.53 13.96
C VAL A 61 3.81 -2.99 12.63
N ILE A 62 3.99 -2.21 11.58
CA ILE A 62 3.56 -2.54 10.22
C ILE A 62 4.80 -2.67 9.35
N ALA A 63 4.97 -3.83 8.74
CA ALA A 63 6.12 -4.18 7.94
C ALA A 63 5.67 -4.54 6.52
N TYR A 64 6.19 -3.82 5.53
CA TYR A 64 5.98 -4.15 4.12
C TYR A 64 7.11 -5.09 3.67
N VAL A 65 6.74 -6.26 3.13
CA VAL A 65 7.68 -7.28 2.69
C VAL A 65 7.56 -7.45 1.18
N ASP A 66 8.66 -7.20 0.49
CA ASP A 66 8.79 -7.42 -0.94
C ASP A 66 9.31 -8.83 -1.22
N GLU A 67 8.73 -9.51 -2.22
CA GLU A 67 9.14 -10.85 -2.64
C GLU A 67 10.59 -10.92 -3.11
N ASP A 68 11.13 -9.82 -3.63
CA ASP A 68 12.49 -9.77 -4.17
C ASP A 68 13.54 -9.81 -3.05
N ARG A 69 13.17 -9.39 -1.82
CA ARG A 69 14.09 -9.23 -0.69
C ARG A 69 13.41 -9.53 0.65
N PRO A 70 12.95 -10.76 0.92
CA PRO A 70 12.30 -11.09 2.18
C PRO A 70 13.30 -11.33 3.32
N GLY A 71 14.59 -11.59 3.04
CA GLY A 71 15.54 -12.12 4.03
C GLY A 71 15.73 -11.29 5.30
N TRP A 72 15.56 -9.98 5.24
CA TRP A 72 15.73 -9.09 6.40
C TRP A 72 14.71 -9.33 7.52
N ILE A 73 13.57 -9.96 7.21
CA ILE A 73 12.53 -10.19 8.23
C ILE A 73 13.06 -11.07 9.38
N ALA A 74 13.98 -11.99 9.10
CA ALA A 74 14.54 -12.88 10.11
C ALA A 74 15.52 -12.16 11.06
N ASP A 75 16.08 -11.03 10.64
CA ASP A 75 17.10 -10.29 11.38
C ASP A 75 16.52 -9.31 12.41
N ILE A 76 15.19 -9.13 12.43
CA ILE A 76 14.51 -8.19 13.32
C ILE A 76 13.97 -8.92 14.56
N PRO A 77 14.25 -8.42 15.78
CA PRO A 77 13.74 -9.01 17.01
C PRO A 77 12.28 -8.60 17.27
N TRP A 78 11.35 -9.03 16.41
CA TRP A 78 9.95 -8.61 16.40
C TRP A 78 9.24 -8.71 17.75
N GLY A 79 9.47 -9.80 18.48
CA GLY A 79 8.86 -10.02 19.79
C GLY A 79 9.34 -9.03 20.87
N GLU A 80 10.57 -8.52 20.74
CA GLU A 80 11.15 -7.55 21.67
C GLU A 80 10.69 -6.13 21.36
N LEU A 81 10.42 -5.83 20.09
CA LEU A 81 9.89 -4.55 19.62
C LEU A 81 8.46 -4.28 20.09
N LEU A 82 7.65 -5.31 20.25
CA LEU A 82 6.23 -5.15 20.57
C LEU A 82 5.99 -5.02 22.06
N ASP A 83 5.04 -4.20 22.47
CA ASP A 83 4.54 -4.24 23.86
C ASP A 83 3.70 -5.51 24.08
N VAL A 84 3.37 -5.80 25.34
CA VAL A 84 2.41 -6.85 25.70
C VAL A 84 1.09 -6.60 24.97
N ALA A 85 0.55 -7.64 24.32
CA ALA A 85 -0.62 -7.52 23.45
C ALA A 85 -0.43 -6.57 22.23
N GLY A 86 0.81 -6.25 21.88
CA GLY A 86 1.14 -5.51 20.67
C GLY A 86 0.94 -6.33 19.39
N LEU A 87 0.71 -5.64 18.28
CA LEU A 87 0.40 -6.21 16.99
C LEU A 87 1.58 -6.09 16.01
N LEU A 88 1.86 -7.16 15.27
CA LEU A 88 2.69 -7.11 14.08
C LEU A 88 1.83 -7.38 12.86
N VAL A 89 1.90 -6.49 11.88
CA VAL A 89 1.19 -6.63 10.62
C VAL A 89 2.22 -6.70 9.50
N PHE A 90 2.26 -7.84 8.82
CA PHE A 90 3.01 -7.96 7.57
C PHE A 90 2.10 -7.69 6.38
N ILE A 91 2.52 -6.78 5.51
CA ILE A 91 1.93 -6.55 4.20
C ILE A 91 2.87 -7.17 3.18
N THR A 92 2.49 -8.29 2.59
CA THR A 92 3.29 -8.93 1.55
C THR A 92 2.71 -8.63 0.17
N HIS A 93 3.60 -8.50 -0.80
CA HIS A 93 3.21 -8.41 -2.20
C HIS A 93 4.02 -9.40 -3.02
N CYS A 94 3.33 -10.11 -3.91
CA CYS A 94 3.93 -11.05 -4.82
C CYS A 94 3.40 -10.77 -6.24
N ARG A 95 4.32 -10.61 -7.19
CA ARG A 95 4.05 -10.53 -8.64
C ARG A 95 4.18 -11.90 -9.29
N GLY A 96 4.78 -12.86 -8.58
CA GLY A 96 4.93 -14.25 -9.00
C GLY A 96 3.63 -15.04 -9.04
N ASP A 97 3.80 -16.35 -9.22
CA ASP A 97 2.72 -17.34 -9.19
C ASP A 97 2.22 -17.62 -7.77
N ASP A 98 1.15 -18.40 -7.66
CA ASP A 98 0.56 -18.81 -6.38
C ASP A 98 1.58 -19.50 -5.45
N LEU A 99 2.58 -20.18 -6.02
CA LEU A 99 3.62 -20.87 -5.27
C LEU A 99 4.58 -19.87 -4.60
N GLY A 100 5.04 -18.86 -5.32
CA GLY A 100 5.85 -17.77 -4.78
C GLY A 100 5.14 -17.03 -3.65
N ALA A 101 3.87 -16.67 -3.86
CA ALA A 101 3.05 -15.99 -2.85
C ALA A 101 2.89 -16.86 -1.60
N ARG A 102 2.68 -18.17 -1.78
CA ARG A 102 2.59 -19.13 -0.67
C ARG A 102 3.91 -19.23 0.10
N ASN A 103 5.04 -19.37 -0.58
CA ASN A 103 6.35 -19.49 0.06
C ASN A 103 6.70 -18.23 0.87
N LEU A 104 6.42 -17.05 0.32
CA LEU A 104 6.63 -15.78 1.02
C LEU A 104 5.76 -15.70 2.28
N ARG A 105 4.48 -16.06 2.18
CA ARG A 105 3.57 -16.10 3.32
C ARG A 105 4.07 -17.07 4.40
N GLU A 106 4.48 -18.27 4.01
CA GLU A 106 4.99 -19.28 4.95
C GLU A 106 6.24 -18.76 5.67
N GLY A 107 7.21 -18.19 4.95
CA GLY A 107 8.41 -17.62 5.57
C GLY A 107 8.13 -16.47 6.54
N VAL A 108 7.19 -15.58 6.21
CA VAL A 108 6.76 -14.50 7.11
C VAL A 108 6.05 -15.06 8.35
N THR A 109 5.21 -16.08 8.17
CA THR A 109 4.47 -16.72 9.27
C THR A 109 5.42 -17.44 10.22
N ASP A 110 6.40 -18.16 9.68
CA ASP A 110 7.41 -18.86 10.47
C ASP A 110 8.28 -17.86 11.24
N THR A 111 8.71 -16.77 10.60
CA THR A 111 9.43 -15.67 11.27
C THR A 111 8.65 -15.10 12.45
N ALA A 112 7.34 -14.83 12.28
CA ALA A 112 6.50 -14.32 13.35
C ALA A 112 6.34 -15.35 14.49
N ARG A 113 6.20 -16.63 14.15
CA ARG A 113 6.08 -17.73 15.12
C ARG A 113 7.36 -17.88 15.94
N ASP A 114 8.52 -17.83 15.30
CA ASP A 114 9.82 -17.94 15.96
C ASP A 114 10.08 -16.75 16.90
N ALA A 115 9.50 -15.58 16.59
CA ALA A 115 9.45 -14.43 17.49
C ALA A 115 8.42 -14.56 18.64
N GLY A 116 7.76 -15.70 18.78
CA GLY A 116 6.77 -15.99 19.84
C GLY A 116 5.41 -15.32 19.61
N LEU A 117 5.10 -14.89 18.38
CA LEU A 117 3.85 -14.24 18.04
C LEU A 117 2.79 -15.28 17.61
N THR A 118 1.53 -14.96 17.85
CA THR A 118 0.38 -15.79 17.45
C THR A 118 -0.35 -15.11 16.31
N GLN A 119 -0.57 -15.83 15.20
CA GLN A 119 -1.38 -15.31 14.11
C GLN A 119 -2.84 -15.14 14.54
N LEU A 120 -3.38 -13.95 14.32
CA LEU A 120 -4.78 -13.63 14.60
C LEU A 120 -5.64 -13.72 13.35
N ASP A 121 -5.17 -13.12 12.26
CA ASP A 121 -5.97 -12.96 11.05
C ASP A 121 -5.10 -12.97 9.80
N ARG A 122 -5.75 -13.22 8.66
CA ARG A 122 -5.17 -13.12 7.33
C ARG A 122 -6.19 -12.59 6.35
N ILE A 123 -5.82 -11.52 5.64
CA ILE A 123 -6.62 -10.96 4.55
C ILE A 123 -5.83 -11.14 3.26
N ALA A 124 -6.37 -11.94 2.34
CA ALA A 124 -5.79 -12.16 1.03
C ALA A 124 -6.50 -11.29 -0.01
N LEU A 125 -5.73 -10.53 -0.78
CA LEU A 125 -6.20 -9.72 -1.89
C LEU A 125 -5.65 -10.30 -3.20
N PHE A 126 -6.55 -10.70 -4.08
CA PHE A 126 -6.23 -11.25 -5.40
C PHE A 126 -6.54 -10.23 -6.48
N ALA A 127 -5.71 -10.17 -7.53
CA ALA A 127 -5.89 -9.31 -8.70
C ALA A 127 -5.90 -7.80 -8.37
N VAL A 128 -4.79 -7.28 -7.85
CA VAL A 128 -4.58 -5.83 -7.60
C VAL A 128 -3.53 -5.30 -8.58
N PRO A 129 -3.87 -4.88 -9.81
CA PRO A 129 -2.89 -4.42 -10.80
C PRO A 129 -1.93 -3.37 -10.23
N PRO A 130 -0.60 -3.46 -10.46
CA PRO A 130 0.11 -4.41 -11.33
C PRO A 130 0.47 -5.76 -10.69
N ARG A 131 -0.09 -6.10 -9.52
CA ARG A 131 0.30 -7.23 -8.68
C ARG A 131 -0.77 -8.33 -8.69
N THR A 132 -0.32 -9.58 -8.69
CA THR A 132 -1.19 -10.76 -8.75
C THR A 132 -1.71 -11.14 -7.37
N HIS A 133 -0.89 -11.00 -6.33
CA HIS A 133 -1.22 -11.37 -4.95
C HIS A 133 -0.73 -10.35 -3.91
N ALA A 134 -1.53 -10.10 -2.89
CA ALA A 134 -1.11 -9.42 -1.67
C ALA A 134 -1.76 -10.10 -0.45
N ASP A 135 -0.98 -10.36 0.60
CA ASP A 135 -1.50 -10.85 1.88
C ASP A 135 -1.23 -9.81 2.98
N LEU A 136 -2.24 -9.55 3.80
CA LEU A 136 -2.10 -8.91 5.10
C LEU A 136 -2.11 -10.02 6.16
N LEU A 137 -1.04 -10.16 6.93
CA LEU A 137 -0.92 -11.15 7.99
C LEU A 137 -0.80 -10.43 9.33
N VAL A 138 -1.74 -10.68 10.25
CA VAL A 138 -1.82 -10.00 11.54
C VAL A 138 -1.44 -10.97 12.66
N PHE A 139 -0.48 -10.56 13.48
CA PHE A 139 0.04 -11.33 14.60
C PHE A 139 -0.05 -10.53 15.89
N LEU A 140 -0.22 -11.23 17.00
CA LEU A 140 -0.31 -10.68 18.34
C LEU A 140 0.82 -11.23 19.21
N ARG A 141 1.44 -10.36 20.00
CA ARG A 141 2.28 -10.78 21.12
C ARG A 141 1.38 -11.30 22.26
N PRO A 142 1.42 -12.60 22.60
CA PRO A 142 0.55 -13.15 23.63
C PRO A 142 0.88 -12.56 25.01
N LEU A 143 -0.14 -12.51 25.87
CA LEU A 143 0.05 -12.18 27.29
C LEU A 143 0.91 -13.26 27.95
N PRO A 144 1.84 -12.90 28.86
CA PRO A 144 2.54 -13.89 29.66
C PRO A 144 1.52 -14.73 30.43
N SER A 145 1.48 -16.04 30.14
CA SER A 145 0.57 -16.98 30.79
C SER A 145 0.83 -16.96 32.30
N THR A 146 -0.18 -16.58 33.10
CA THR A 146 -0.15 -16.58 34.57
C THR A 146 -0.24 -17.99 35.18
N LYS A 147 0.04 -19.04 34.41
CA LYS A 147 0.06 -20.41 34.92
C LYS A 147 1.25 -20.61 35.86
N GLY A 148 1.03 -20.38 37.16
CA GLY A 148 1.93 -20.87 38.21
C GLY A 148 2.05 -20.00 39.46
N ARG A 149 0.94 -19.58 40.09
CA ARG A 149 0.97 -19.24 41.52
C ARG A 149 -0.41 -19.33 42.18
N LEU A 150 -1.01 -20.51 42.14
CA LEU A 150 -1.90 -20.92 43.21
C LEU A 150 -1.08 -21.82 44.12
N ARG A 151 -0.74 -21.29 45.29
CA ARG A 151 -0.12 -22.02 46.40
C ARG A 151 -1.17 -22.87 47.09
#